data_AF-A0A3D8HNE8-F1
#
_entry.id   AF-A0A3D8HNE8-F1
#
_cell.length_a   1.000
_cell.length_b   1.000
_cell.length_c   1.000
_cell.angle_alpha   90.00
_cell.angle_beta   90.00
_cell.angle_gamma   90.00
#
_symmetry.space_group_name_H-M   'P 1'
#
loop_
_entity.id
_entity.type
_entity.pdbx_description
1 polymer ?
#
loop_
_entity_poly.entity_id
_entity_poly.type
_entity_poly.pdbx_seq_one_letter_code
_entity_poly.pdbx_strand_id
1 'polypeptide(L)'
;MIFCILATFFCLWFRFFNNDKSRREIFTMCALLGISFVWGSYMLMDNDTNKILADIWIGIVFIFAFCLFVVAFRKMLTPLPINVVARQECYWGIKPSIITDFFIFRRDNSKKKRVDIQINGFTKVWQRKYGEAHNESYMSANVFLDYENLHLTKLSKIDDIAQFGLYNTIFARLKKIITEKEIDDLDMKEVLERNGNFAEYFLLDLWECYTQDINIGVAGLEVYAKRDIERQLIRALNNIDLNSISRNGAALLYSYLEFRDKLPQEQEAQAQSNEENKESTNQEYEEFE
;
A
#
# COMPACT_ATOMS: atom_id res chain seq x y z
N MET A 1 -52.19 -12.64 28.03
CA MET A 1 -51.40 -13.32 26.97
C MET A 1 -51.38 -12.51 25.67
N ILE A 2 -52.54 -12.16 25.08
CA ILE A 2 -52.65 -11.32 23.87
C ILE A 2 -51.89 -9.97 24.01
N PHE A 3 -51.97 -9.34 25.19
CA PHE A 3 -51.24 -8.09 25.49
C PHE A 3 -49.71 -8.23 25.41
N CYS A 4 -49.14 -9.36 25.83
CA CYS A 4 -47.70 -9.61 25.75
C CYS A 4 -47.25 -9.78 24.29
N ILE A 5 -48.08 -10.42 23.46
CA ILE A 5 -47.82 -10.60 22.02
C ILE A 5 -47.87 -9.23 21.31
N LEU A 6 -48.91 -8.43 21.57
CA LEU A 6 -49.01 -7.08 21.04
C LEU A 6 -47.84 -6.19 21.47
N ALA A 7 -47.40 -6.31 22.73
CA ALA A 7 -46.20 -5.61 23.21
C ALA A 7 -44.92 -6.06 22.49
N THR A 8 -44.75 -7.37 22.24
CA THR A 8 -43.59 -7.86 21.46
C THR A 8 -43.62 -7.37 20.02
N PHE A 9 -44.78 -7.35 19.37
CA PHE A 9 -44.95 -6.80 18.01
C PHE A 9 -44.73 -5.29 17.97
N PHE A 10 -45.19 -4.54 18.98
CA PHE A 10 -44.94 -3.11 19.10
C PHE A 10 -43.45 -2.79 19.30
N CYS A 11 -42.76 -3.54 20.16
CA CYS A 11 -41.31 -3.41 20.34
C CYS A 11 -40.52 -3.80 19.08
N LEU A 12 -40.96 -4.84 18.35
CA LEU A 12 -40.38 -5.24 17.07
C LEU A 12 -40.61 -4.16 16.01
N TRP A 13 -41.80 -3.56 15.92
CA TRP A 13 -42.12 -2.49 14.99
C TRP A 13 -41.23 -1.26 15.22
N PHE A 14 -41.15 -0.77 16.45
CA PHE A 14 -40.37 0.42 16.80
C PHE A 14 -38.87 0.23 16.52
N ARG A 15 -38.33 -0.96 16.81
CA ARG A 15 -36.92 -1.27 16.54
C ARG A 15 -36.65 -1.67 15.08
N PHE A 16 -37.66 -2.04 14.29
CA PHE A 16 -37.45 -2.40 12.89
C PHE A 16 -37.13 -1.18 12.01
N PHE A 17 -37.71 -0.01 12.34
CA PHE A 17 -37.59 1.22 11.55
C PHE A 17 -36.35 2.09 11.83
N ASN A 18 -35.52 1.77 12.83
CA ASN A 18 -34.24 2.47 13.02
C ASN A 18 -33.18 1.96 12.03
N ASN A 19 -32.52 2.87 11.31
CA ASN A 19 -31.61 2.53 10.19
C ASN A 19 -30.22 2.05 10.64
N ASP A 20 -29.70 2.52 11.77
CA ASP A 20 -28.39 2.11 12.29
C ASP A 20 -28.56 1.04 13.36
N LYS A 21 -28.37 -0.23 12.97
CA LYS A 21 -28.48 -1.36 13.91
C LYS A 21 -27.15 -2.02 14.14
N SER A 22 -26.73 -2.01 15.39
CA SER A 22 -25.60 -2.81 15.86
C SER A 22 -25.93 -4.31 15.79
N ARG A 23 -24.91 -5.18 15.70
CA ARG A 23 -25.10 -6.65 15.71
C ARG A 23 -25.88 -7.15 16.93
N ARG A 24 -25.73 -6.47 18.08
CA ARG A 24 -26.45 -6.77 19.32
C ARG A 24 -27.95 -6.50 19.19
N GLU A 25 -28.34 -5.45 18.48
CA GLU A 25 -29.75 -5.14 18.21
C GLU A 25 -30.35 -6.14 17.22
N ILE A 26 -29.61 -6.57 16.20
CA ILE A 26 -30.08 -7.61 15.27
C ILE A 26 -30.31 -8.94 16.02
N PHE A 27 -29.40 -9.32 16.92
CA PHE A 27 -29.53 -10.55 17.72
C PHE A 27 -30.75 -10.52 18.66
N THR A 28 -30.97 -9.39 19.34
CA THR A 28 -32.15 -9.22 20.21
C THR A 28 -33.46 -9.25 19.43
N MET A 29 -33.48 -8.75 18.19
CA MET A 29 -34.66 -8.84 17.31
C MET A 29 -34.93 -10.28 16.87
N CYS A 30 -33.90 -11.04 16.52
CA CYS A 30 -34.03 -12.47 16.22
C CYS A 30 -34.55 -13.27 17.42
N ALA A 31 -34.05 -12.99 18.63
CA ALA A 31 -34.52 -13.64 19.85
C ALA A 31 -36.00 -13.32 20.14
N LEU A 32 -36.41 -12.05 20.01
CA LEU A 32 -37.80 -11.64 20.18
C LEU A 32 -38.73 -12.28 19.15
N LEU A 33 -38.31 -12.36 17.87
CA LEU A 33 -39.07 -13.05 16.82
C LEU A 33 -39.19 -14.56 17.10
N GLY A 34 -38.13 -15.20 17.59
CA GLY A 34 -38.15 -16.61 17.99
C GLY A 34 -39.10 -16.88 19.16
N ILE A 35 -39.13 -15.98 20.15
CA ILE A 35 -40.09 -16.05 21.26
C ILE A 35 -41.52 -15.91 20.73
N SER A 36 -41.79 -14.91 19.87
CA SER A 36 -43.11 -14.74 19.24
C SER A 36 -43.54 -15.95 18.41
N PHE A 37 -42.59 -16.66 17.77
CA PHE A 37 -42.86 -17.90 17.02
C PHE A 37 -43.36 -19.03 17.93
N VAL A 38 -42.70 -19.26 19.07
CA VAL A 38 -43.10 -20.29 20.05
C VAL A 38 -44.51 -20.01 20.59
N TRP A 39 -44.81 -18.76 20.93
CA TRP A 39 -46.14 -18.37 21.41
C TRP A 39 -47.23 -18.46 20.33
N GLY A 40 -46.90 -18.08 19.08
CA GLY A 40 -47.81 -18.20 17.95
C GLY A 40 -48.18 -19.66 17.65
N SER A 41 -47.20 -20.56 17.68
CA SER A 41 -47.44 -22.00 17.48
C SER A 41 -48.28 -22.62 18.60
N TYR A 42 -48.09 -22.18 19.85
CA TYR A 42 -48.88 -22.66 20.98
C TYR A 42 -50.36 -22.27 20.86
N MET A 43 -50.64 -21.04 20.43
CA MET A 43 -52.01 -20.55 20.23
C MET A 43 -52.73 -21.25 19.07
N LEU A 44 -52.01 -21.61 18.01
CA LEU A 44 -52.57 -22.36 16.86
C LEU A 44 -52.84 -23.84 17.16
N MET A 45 -52.29 -24.39 18.25
CA MET A 45 -52.57 -25.77 18.69
C MET A 45 -53.81 -25.87 19.60
N ASP A 46 -54.36 -24.75 20.09
CA ASP A 46 -55.53 -24.78 20.97
C ASP A 46 -56.81 -25.00 20.16
N ASN A 47 -57.42 -26.18 20.34
CA ASN A 47 -58.29 -26.82 19.36
C ASN A 47 -59.77 -26.40 19.52
N ASP A 48 -60.02 -25.10 19.52
CA ASP A 48 -61.34 -24.51 19.79
C ASP A 48 -62.03 -24.13 18.46
N THR A 49 -62.83 -25.05 17.91
CA THR A 49 -63.35 -25.05 16.52
C THR A 49 -64.21 -23.85 16.10
N ASN A 50 -64.56 -22.95 17.01
CA ASN A 50 -65.38 -21.77 16.74
C ASN A 50 -64.57 -20.50 16.38
N LYS A 51 -63.23 -20.60 16.20
CA LYS A 51 -62.32 -19.46 16.01
C LYS A 51 -61.55 -19.45 14.69
N ILE A 52 -62.04 -20.12 13.64
CA ILE A 52 -61.40 -20.22 12.31
C ILE A 52 -60.92 -18.86 11.77
N LEU A 53 -61.73 -17.80 11.93
CA LEU A 53 -61.37 -16.47 11.44
C LEU A 53 -60.21 -15.85 12.22
N ALA A 54 -60.12 -16.10 13.53
CA ALA A 54 -59.00 -15.63 14.36
C ALA A 54 -57.71 -16.40 14.04
N ASP A 55 -57.80 -17.70 13.77
CA ASP A 55 -56.66 -18.54 13.40
C ASP A 55 -56.06 -18.12 12.05
N ILE A 56 -56.90 -17.73 11.08
CA ILE A 56 -56.44 -17.15 9.80
C ILE A 56 -55.67 -15.85 10.03
N TRP A 57 -56.18 -14.95 10.88
CA TRP A 57 -55.48 -13.69 11.21
C TRP A 57 -54.15 -13.93 11.94
N ILE A 58 -54.10 -14.89 12.86
CA ILE A 58 -52.87 -15.30 13.55
C ILE A 58 -51.86 -15.85 12.52
N GLY A 59 -52.32 -16.67 11.56
CA GLY A 59 -51.50 -17.20 10.48
C GLY A 59 -50.92 -16.12 9.56
N ILE A 60 -51.69 -15.08 9.21
CA ILE A 60 -51.21 -13.95 8.40
C ILE A 60 -50.13 -13.15 9.14
N VAL A 61 -50.37 -12.85 10.43
CA VAL A 61 -49.39 -12.17 11.29
C VAL A 61 -48.10 -13.00 11.42
N PHE A 62 -48.23 -14.32 11.46
CA PHE A 62 -47.11 -15.24 11.52
C PHE A 62 -46.28 -15.27 10.24
N ILE A 63 -46.92 -15.34 9.06
CA ILE A 63 -46.22 -15.26 7.77
C ILE A 63 -45.49 -13.92 7.65
N PHE A 64 -46.11 -12.82 8.06
CA PHE A 64 -45.48 -11.50 8.06
C PHE A 64 -44.24 -11.45 8.97
N ALA A 65 -44.34 -11.97 10.19
CA ALA A 65 -43.21 -12.05 11.12
C ALA A 65 -42.07 -12.93 10.57
N PHE A 66 -42.40 -14.04 9.92
CA PHE A 66 -41.42 -14.93 9.30
C PHE A 66 -40.67 -14.24 8.14
N CYS A 67 -41.38 -13.50 7.29
CA CYS A 67 -40.75 -12.70 6.23
C CYS A 67 -39.77 -11.67 6.80
N LEU A 68 -40.14 -10.98 7.89
CA LEU A 68 -39.23 -10.04 8.56
C LEU A 68 -38.00 -10.73 9.17
N PHE A 69 -38.18 -11.92 9.75
CA PHE A 69 -37.08 -12.72 10.28
C PHE A 69 -36.08 -13.08 9.18
N VAL A 70 -36.54 -13.57 8.03
CA VAL A 70 -35.66 -13.93 6.90
C VAL A 70 -34.86 -12.71 6.40
N VAL A 71 -35.48 -11.53 6.33
CA VAL A 71 -34.79 -10.28 5.93
C VAL A 71 -33.73 -9.88 6.97
N ALA A 72 -34.06 -9.94 8.26
CA ALA A 72 -33.11 -9.62 9.33
C ALA A 72 -31.94 -10.61 9.37
N PHE A 73 -32.22 -11.91 9.19
CA PHE A 73 -31.21 -12.96 9.17
C PHE A 73 -30.25 -12.82 7.99
N ARG A 74 -30.76 -12.49 6.80
CA ARG A 74 -29.92 -12.18 5.64
C ARG A 74 -28.98 -11.01 5.89
N LYS A 75 -29.44 -9.94 6.54
CA LYS A 75 -28.60 -8.79 6.93
C LYS A 75 -27.54 -9.14 7.99
N MET A 76 -27.76 -10.18 8.80
CA MET A 76 -26.77 -10.66 9.77
C MET A 76 -25.65 -11.47 9.10
N LEU A 77 -26.00 -12.22 8.05
CA LEU A 77 -25.06 -13.03 7.28
C LEU A 77 -24.21 -12.23 6.30
N THR A 78 -24.65 -11.02 5.91
CA THR A 78 -23.80 -10.15 5.08
C THR A 78 -22.57 -9.73 5.88
N PRO A 79 -21.34 -10.05 5.41
CA PRO A 79 -20.13 -9.57 6.06
C PRO A 79 -20.16 -8.04 6.08
N LEU A 80 -19.76 -7.44 7.21
CA LEU A 80 -19.61 -5.99 7.23
C LEU A 80 -18.59 -5.62 6.15
N PRO A 81 -18.84 -4.58 5.34
CA PRO A 81 -17.79 -4.06 4.50
C PRO A 81 -16.66 -3.66 5.44
N ILE A 82 -15.53 -4.36 5.34
CA ILE A 82 -14.29 -3.90 5.96
C ILE A 82 -13.92 -2.66 5.17
N ASN A 83 -14.31 -1.49 5.69
CA ASN A 83 -13.72 -0.25 5.23
C ASN A 83 -12.27 -0.29 5.70
N VAL A 84 -11.40 -0.88 4.87
CA VAL A 84 -9.97 -0.71 4.98
C VAL A 84 -9.72 0.75 4.65
N VAL A 85 -9.81 1.60 5.67
CA VAL A 85 -9.22 2.92 5.63
C VAL A 85 -7.71 2.66 5.72
N ALA A 86 -7.10 2.34 4.58
CA ALA A 86 -5.65 2.44 4.47
C ALA A 86 -5.30 3.82 5.01
N ARG A 87 -4.40 3.89 6.01
CA ARG A 87 -3.96 5.18 6.53
C ARG A 87 -3.51 6.00 5.32
N GLN A 88 -4.29 7.00 4.97
CA GLN A 88 -3.92 8.02 3.99
C GLN A 88 -2.92 8.95 4.66
N GLU A 89 -1.86 8.40 5.25
CA GLU A 89 -0.64 9.16 5.42
C GLU A 89 -0.20 9.43 4.00
N CYS A 90 -0.68 10.55 3.46
CA CYS A 90 -0.46 10.98 2.09
C CYS A 90 1.05 11.03 1.90
N TYR A 91 1.64 9.99 1.30
CA TYR A 91 3.10 9.84 1.20
C TYR A 91 3.74 11.12 0.63
N TRP A 92 2.99 11.90 -0.15
CA TRP A 92 3.44 13.13 -0.80
C TRP A 92 2.38 14.25 -0.85
N GLY A 93 1.32 14.19 -0.03
CA GLY A 93 0.22 15.18 -0.08
C GLY A 93 -0.66 15.11 -1.34
N ILE A 94 -0.52 14.07 -2.16
CA ILE A 94 -1.25 13.89 -3.42
C ILE A 94 -2.64 13.30 -3.16
N LYS A 95 -3.67 13.83 -3.84
CA LYS A 95 -5.03 13.27 -3.77
C LYS A 95 -5.08 11.86 -4.36
N PRO A 96 -5.72 10.87 -3.69
CA PRO A 96 -5.81 9.50 -4.18
C PRO A 96 -6.45 9.35 -5.57
N SER A 97 -7.39 10.23 -5.92
CA SER A 97 -8.02 10.24 -7.25
C SER A 97 -6.99 10.44 -8.37
N ILE A 98 -6.07 11.39 -8.19
CA ILE A 98 -5.02 11.72 -9.16
C ILE A 98 -4.10 10.51 -9.38
N ILE A 99 -3.70 9.84 -8.29
CA ILE A 99 -2.86 8.63 -8.36
C ILE A 99 -3.61 7.51 -9.09
N THR A 100 -4.89 7.33 -8.77
CA THR A 100 -5.72 6.28 -9.37
C THR A 100 -5.91 6.50 -10.87
N ASP A 101 -6.18 7.74 -11.28
CA ASP A 101 -6.34 8.13 -12.67
C ASP A 101 -5.01 7.97 -13.43
N PHE A 102 -3.89 8.39 -12.84
CA PHE A 102 -2.56 8.23 -13.43
C PHE A 102 -2.22 6.75 -13.67
N PHE A 103 -2.56 5.86 -12.74
CA PHE A 103 -2.29 4.42 -12.86
C PHE A 103 -3.47 3.61 -13.40
N ILE A 104 -4.50 4.24 -13.95
CA ILE A 104 -5.71 3.55 -14.41
C ILE A 104 -5.36 2.49 -15.48
N PHE A 105 -4.39 2.78 -16.34
CA PHE A 105 -3.87 1.87 -17.36
C PHE A 105 -3.30 0.56 -16.78
N ARG A 106 -2.86 0.55 -15.51
CA ARG A 106 -2.39 -0.66 -14.83
C ARG A 106 -3.56 -1.55 -14.41
N ARG A 107 -4.68 -0.94 -14.01
CA ARG A 107 -5.89 -1.59 -13.46
C ARG A 107 -6.89 -2.03 -14.53
N ASP A 108 -6.87 -1.39 -15.69
CA ASP A 108 -7.94 -1.53 -16.66
C ASP A 108 -8.10 -2.99 -17.16
N ASN A 109 -9.30 -3.54 -16.93
CA ASN A 109 -9.74 -4.88 -17.32
C ASN A 109 -9.90 -5.04 -18.86
N SER A 110 -9.45 -4.04 -19.63
CA SER A 110 -9.37 -4.03 -21.09
C SER A 110 -8.23 -4.90 -21.65
N LYS A 111 -7.43 -5.53 -20.79
CA LYS A 111 -6.36 -6.51 -21.13
C LYS A 111 -6.88 -7.88 -21.62
N LYS A 112 -8.00 -7.94 -22.35
CA LYS A 112 -8.57 -9.20 -22.88
C LYS A 112 -7.69 -9.93 -23.91
N LYS A 113 -6.66 -9.27 -24.44
CA LYS A 113 -5.66 -9.87 -25.32
C LYS A 113 -4.30 -9.25 -25.04
N ARG A 114 -3.58 -9.77 -24.05
CA ARG A 114 -2.11 -9.59 -24.06
C ARG A 114 -1.57 -10.58 -25.08
N VAL A 115 -1.02 -10.06 -26.18
CA VAL A 115 0.19 -10.69 -26.69
C VAL A 115 1.19 -10.48 -25.57
N ASP A 116 1.58 -11.56 -24.88
CA ASP A 116 2.76 -11.50 -24.04
C ASP A 116 3.93 -11.20 -24.97
N ILE A 117 4.16 -9.92 -25.19
CA ILE A 117 5.46 -9.46 -25.64
C ILE A 117 6.33 -9.85 -24.45
N GLN A 118 7.07 -10.95 -24.59
CA GLN A 118 8.20 -11.25 -23.74
C GLN A 118 9.21 -10.12 -23.96
N ILE A 119 8.96 -8.97 -23.32
CA ILE A 119 9.96 -7.93 -23.16
C ILE A 119 11.00 -8.61 -22.30
N ASN A 120 12.10 -9.01 -22.94
CA ASN A 120 13.23 -9.74 -22.36
C ASN A 120 13.35 -9.45 -20.86
N GLY A 121 13.10 -10.44 -20.01
CA GLY A 121 13.27 -10.29 -18.54
C GLY A 121 14.66 -9.75 -18.18
N PHE A 122 15.64 -10.05 -19.04
CA PHE A 122 17.01 -9.52 -19.05
C PHE A 122 17.14 -8.00 -19.10
N THR A 123 16.10 -7.25 -19.48
CA THR A 123 16.15 -5.77 -19.56
C THR A 123 15.91 -5.08 -18.23
N LYS A 124 15.31 -5.76 -17.24
CA LYS A 124 14.88 -5.15 -15.96
C LYS A 124 15.91 -5.24 -14.86
N VAL A 125 16.86 -6.17 -14.96
CA VAL A 125 17.88 -6.43 -13.93
C VAL A 125 19.17 -5.72 -14.33
N TRP A 126 19.84 -5.08 -13.36
CA TRP A 126 21.11 -4.39 -13.58
C TRP A 126 22.28 -5.37 -13.78
N GLN A 127 22.21 -6.55 -13.15
CA GLN A 127 23.08 -7.70 -13.36
C GLN A 127 22.42 -8.73 -14.28
N ARG A 128 23.20 -9.33 -15.17
CA ARG A 128 22.80 -10.39 -16.09
C ARG A 128 23.62 -11.63 -15.79
N LYS A 129 22.97 -12.73 -15.44
CA LYS A 129 23.64 -14.01 -15.18
C LYS A 129 23.69 -14.85 -16.46
N TYR A 130 24.87 -15.27 -16.88
CA TYR A 130 25.13 -16.14 -18.04
C TYR A 130 25.82 -17.46 -17.60
N GLY A 131 25.84 -18.46 -18.49
CA GLY A 131 26.38 -19.80 -18.25
C GLY A 131 25.34 -20.86 -17.82
N GLU A 132 25.64 -22.16 -18.00
CA GLU A 132 24.75 -23.29 -17.65
C GLU A 132 24.34 -23.32 -16.16
N ALA A 133 25.15 -22.71 -15.29
CA ALA A 133 24.92 -22.62 -13.85
C ALA A 133 24.59 -21.19 -13.33
N HIS A 134 24.46 -20.18 -14.20
CA HIS A 134 24.28 -18.77 -13.81
C HIS A 134 25.39 -18.18 -12.91
N ASN A 135 26.60 -18.73 -12.95
CA ASN A 135 27.72 -18.28 -12.11
C ASN A 135 28.41 -17.00 -12.61
N GLU A 136 28.23 -16.62 -13.88
CA GLU A 136 28.87 -15.43 -14.44
C GLU A 136 27.88 -14.25 -14.45
N SER A 137 28.11 -13.27 -13.59
CA SER A 137 27.28 -12.05 -13.49
C SER A 137 27.94 -10.89 -14.22
N TYR A 138 27.26 -10.33 -15.22
CA TYR A 138 27.71 -9.18 -16.00
C TYR A 138 26.80 -7.98 -15.78
N MET A 139 27.38 -6.79 -15.67
CA MET A 139 26.58 -5.56 -15.61
C MET A 139 25.93 -5.27 -16.98
N SER A 140 24.68 -4.84 -16.97
CA SER A 140 23.97 -4.44 -18.18
C SER A 140 24.59 -3.16 -18.77
N ALA A 141 25.02 -3.21 -20.03
CA ALA A 141 25.60 -2.08 -20.76
C ALA A 141 24.76 -0.79 -20.72
N ASN A 142 23.43 -0.92 -20.65
CA ASN A 142 22.51 0.21 -20.57
C ASN A 142 22.74 1.11 -19.33
N VAL A 143 23.27 0.57 -18.24
CA VAL A 143 23.56 1.38 -17.04
C VAL A 143 24.64 2.41 -17.34
N PHE A 144 25.67 2.04 -18.11
CA PHE A 144 26.72 2.96 -18.53
C PHE A 144 26.20 4.02 -19.51
N LEU A 145 25.30 3.63 -20.42
CA LEU A 145 24.63 4.60 -21.31
C LEU A 145 23.77 5.59 -20.50
N ASP A 146 23.03 5.10 -19.50
CA ASP A 146 22.22 5.96 -18.62
C ASP A 146 23.11 6.90 -17.79
N TYR A 147 24.30 6.45 -17.39
CA TYR A 147 25.29 7.24 -16.66
C TYR A 147 25.92 8.33 -17.53
N GLU A 148 26.33 8.01 -18.76
CA GLU A 148 26.91 8.98 -19.70
C GLU A 148 25.91 10.09 -20.10
N ASN A 149 24.63 9.74 -20.21
CA ASN A 149 23.56 10.68 -20.55
C ASN A 149 22.95 11.40 -19.33
N LEU A 150 23.55 11.29 -18.14
CA LEU A 150 23.02 11.88 -16.92
C LEU A 150 23.23 13.40 -16.91
N HIS A 151 22.13 14.15 -17.00
CA HIS A 151 22.14 15.61 -16.91
C HIS A 151 21.52 16.07 -15.58
N LEU A 152 22.38 16.43 -14.63
CA LEU A 152 21.99 16.90 -13.29
C LEU A 152 21.46 18.33 -13.33
N THR A 153 20.56 18.64 -12.39
CA THR A 153 19.99 19.98 -12.23
C THR A 153 20.84 20.78 -11.26
N LYS A 154 21.47 21.85 -11.74
CA LYS A 154 22.24 22.76 -10.89
C LYS A 154 21.35 23.85 -10.31
N LEU A 155 21.48 24.11 -9.01
CA LEU A 155 20.77 25.14 -8.27
C LEU A 155 21.74 26.28 -7.94
N SER A 156 21.24 27.51 -7.89
CA SER A 156 22.04 28.63 -7.36
C SER A 156 21.73 28.87 -5.88
N LYS A 157 20.48 28.63 -5.48
CA LYS A 157 19.98 28.75 -4.11
C LYS A 157 19.01 27.61 -3.80
N ILE A 158 18.82 27.32 -2.52
CA ILE A 158 17.83 26.32 -2.06
C ILE A 158 16.42 26.68 -2.54
N ASP A 159 16.08 27.97 -2.54
CA ASP A 159 14.76 28.45 -2.95
C ASP A 159 14.44 28.11 -4.42
N ASP A 160 15.45 27.89 -5.26
CA ASP A 160 15.27 27.50 -6.65
C ASP A 160 14.63 26.10 -6.78
N ILE A 161 14.70 25.27 -5.73
CA ILE A 161 14.03 23.96 -5.69
C ILE A 161 12.51 24.10 -5.92
N ALA A 162 11.91 25.21 -5.48
CA ALA A 162 10.47 25.45 -5.63
C ALA A 162 10.01 25.49 -7.10
N GLN A 163 10.91 25.76 -8.05
CA GLN A 163 10.62 25.75 -9.48
C GLN A 163 10.29 24.33 -10.00
N PHE A 164 10.81 23.31 -9.34
CA PHE A 164 10.65 21.91 -9.72
C PHE A 164 9.62 21.23 -8.81
N GLY A 165 8.42 20.99 -9.34
CA GLY A 165 7.30 20.44 -8.56
C GLY A 165 7.63 19.14 -7.80
N LEU A 166 8.35 18.23 -8.46
CA LEU A 166 8.81 16.99 -7.83
C LEU A 166 9.81 17.25 -6.69
N TYR A 167 10.88 18.01 -6.98
CA TYR A 167 11.97 18.24 -6.02
C TYR A 167 11.48 19.00 -4.80
N ASN A 168 10.61 20.00 -4.99
CA ASN A 168 9.98 20.72 -3.90
C ASN A 168 9.13 19.81 -3.00
N THR A 169 8.41 18.86 -3.59
CA THR A 169 7.58 17.92 -2.84
C THR A 169 8.44 16.97 -2.00
N ILE A 170 9.54 16.47 -2.56
CA ILE A 170 10.52 15.64 -1.84
C ILE A 170 11.18 16.47 -0.72
N PHE A 171 11.67 17.66 -1.03
CA PHE A 171 12.35 18.54 -0.09
C PHE A 171 11.46 18.96 1.07
N ALA A 172 10.21 19.36 0.82
CA ALA A 172 9.26 19.74 1.86
C ALA A 172 8.99 18.58 2.83
N ARG A 173 8.93 17.35 2.31
CA ARG A 173 8.76 16.15 3.13
C ARG A 173 10.00 15.86 3.97
N LEU A 174 11.19 15.91 3.37
CA LEU A 174 12.45 15.73 4.07
C LEU A 174 12.63 16.76 5.18
N LYS A 175 12.33 18.03 4.91
CA LYS A 175 12.36 19.09 5.92
C LYS A 175 11.46 18.77 7.11
N LYS A 176 10.24 18.29 6.86
CA LYS A 176 9.31 17.88 7.92
C LYS A 176 9.87 16.74 8.78
N ILE A 177 10.48 15.73 8.14
CA ILE A 177 11.11 14.60 8.83
C ILE A 177 12.29 15.05 9.69
N ILE A 178 13.14 15.92 9.15
CA ILE A 178 14.32 16.46 9.87
C ILE A 178 13.88 17.27 11.08
N THR A 179 12.83 18.10 10.94
CA THR A 179 12.23 18.82 12.07
C THR A 179 11.60 17.87 13.09
N GLU A 180 10.92 16.81 12.66
CA GLU A 180 10.36 15.79 13.57
C GLU A 180 11.44 15.01 14.33
N LYS A 181 12.66 14.94 13.77
CA LYS A 181 13.85 14.37 14.42
C LYS A 181 14.59 15.35 15.33
N GLU A 182 14.08 16.57 15.52
CA GLU A 182 14.68 17.62 16.37
C GLU A 182 16.13 17.96 15.97
N ILE A 183 16.45 17.86 14.68
CA ILE A 183 17.76 18.24 14.13
C ILE A 183 17.67 19.73 13.76
N ASP A 184 17.75 20.60 14.78
CA ASP A 184 17.53 22.04 14.63
C ASP A 184 18.71 22.78 13.98
N ASP A 185 19.93 22.23 14.03
CA ASP A 185 21.17 22.89 13.60
C ASP A 185 21.63 22.51 12.16
N LEU A 186 20.78 21.88 11.35
CA LEU A 186 21.17 21.48 9.99
C LEU A 186 21.19 22.68 9.03
N ASP A 187 22.39 23.16 8.67
CA ASP A 187 22.53 24.17 7.62
C ASP A 187 22.32 23.56 6.22
N MET A 188 21.09 23.67 5.72
CA MET A 188 20.69 23.21 4.39
C MET A 188 21.54 23.83 3.26
N LYS A 189 22.11 25.01 3.47
CA LYS A 189 22.93 25.69 2.47
C LYS A 189 24.29 25.02 2.36
N GLU A 190 24.90 24.71 3.50
CA GLU A 190 26.14 23.95 3.56
C GLU A 190 25.95 22.55 2.94
N VAL A 191 24.82 21.88 3.22
CA VAL A 191 24.51 20.58 2.61
C VAL A 191 24.36 20.67 1.09
N LEU A 192 23.73 21.74 0.56
CA LEU A 192 23.62 21.95 -0.89
C LEU A 192 25.00 22.21 -1.52
N GLU A 193 25.82 23.05 -0.90
CA GLU A 193 27.17 23.38 -1.37
C GLU A 193 28.07 22.14 -1.37
N ARG A 194 28.01 21.31 -0.31
CA ARG A 194 28.70 20.02 -0.21
C ARG A 194 28.33 19.04 -1.32
N ASN A 195 27.09 19.12 -1.82
CA ASN A 195 26.60 18.30 -2.93
C ASN A 195 26.81 18.96 -4.31
N GLY A 196 27.76 19.90 -4.42
CA GLY A 196 28.12 20.55 -5.70
C GLY A 196 27.03 21.46 -6.27
N ASN A 197 26.04 21.84 -5.45
CA ASN A 197 24.81 22.50 -5.84
C ASN A 197 23.95 21.72 -6.85
N PHE A 198 24.07 20.39 -6.88
CA PHE A 198 23.19 19.53 -7.67
C PHE A 198 21.95 19.14 -6.86
N ALA A 199 20.76 19.38 -7.42
CA ALA A 199 19.49 19.12 -6.75
C ALA A 199 19.33 17.62 -6.43
N GLU A 200 19.67 16.75 -7.36
CA GLU A 200 19.51 15.31 -7.22
C GLU A 200 20.40 14.76 -6.11
N TYR A 201 21.68 15.17 -6.08
CA TYR A 201 22.62 14.75 -5.02
C TYR A 201 22.22 15.29 -3.65
N PHE A 202 21.83 16.56 -3.59
CA PHE A 202 21.32 17.17 -2.37
C PHE A 202 20.14 16.39 -1.79
N LEU A 203 19.16 16.01 -2.63
CA LEU A 203 18.00 15.25 -2.19
C LEU A 203 18.33 13.81 -1.81
N LEU A 204 19.24 13.15 -2.53
CA LEU A 204 19.73 11.80 -2.19
C LEU A 204 20.48 11.79 -0.85
N ASP A 205 21.32 12.78 -0.59
CA ASP A 205 22.08 12.91 0.66
C ASP A 205 21.16 13.11 1.87
N LEU A 206 20.16 13.99 1.74
CA LEU A 206 19.13 14.17 2.77
C LEU A 206 18.28 12.90 2.97
N TRP A 207 17.96 12.19 1.89
CA TRP A 207 17.23 10.92 1.98
C TRP A 207 18.03 9.88 2.75
N GLU A 208 19.24 9.59 2.28
CA GLU A 208 20.13 8.59 2.87
C GLU A 208 20.38 8.86 4.36
N CYS A 209 20.58 10.11 4.75
CA CYS A 209 20.90 10.45 6.14
C CYS A 209 19.68 10.44 7.07
N TYR A 210 18.48 10.76 6.58
CA TYR A 210 17.35 11.10 7.45
C TYR A 210 16.11 10.21 7.28
N THR A 211 16.07 9.26 6.35
CA THR A 211 14.88 8.41 6.12
C THR A 211 15.06 6.91 6.35
N GLN A 212 16.24 6.43 6.76
CA GLN A 212 16.54 4.99 6.89
C GLN A 212 15.61 4.21 7.84
N ASP A 213 15.15 4.86 8.90
CA ASP A 213 14.25 4.31 9.93
C ASP A 213 12.76 4.53 9.60
N ILE A 214 12.44 5.13 8.45
CA ILE A 214 11.08 5.50 8.06
C ILE A 214 10.73 4.80 6.75
N ASN A 215 9.63 4.03 6.76
CA ASN A 215 9.12 3.41 5.55
C ASN A 215 8.35 4.42 4.68
N ILE A 216 9.01 5.01 3.68
CA ILE A 216 8.41 6.01 2.77
C ILE A 216 8.29 5.44 1.35
N GLY A 217 7.06 5.22 0.90
CA GLY A 217 6.81 4.78 -0.48
C GLY A 217 6.99 5.90 -1.51
N VAL A 218 7.93 5.75 -2.46
CA VAL A 218 8.19 6.76 -3.50
C VAL A 218 7.31 6.64 -4.75
N ALA A 219 6.53 5.56 -4.90
CA ALA A 219 5.78 5.28 -6.13
C ALA A 219 4.78 6.38 -6.54
N GLY A 220 4.18 7.08 -5.56
CA GLY A 220 3.24 8.18 -5.83
C GLY A 220 3.90 9.41 -6.47
N LEU A 221 5.22 9.58 -6.32
CA LEU A 221 5.96 10.70 -6.91
C LEU A 221 6.02 10.63 -8.43
N GLU A 222 5.79 9.46 -9.05
CA GLU A 222 5.78 9.32 -10.51
C GLU A 222 4.78 10.26 -11.19
N VAL A 223 3.72 10.65 -10.47
CA VAL A 223 2.70 11.61 -10.92
C VAL A 223 3.31 13.00 -11.22
N TYR A 224 4.36 13.39 -10.49
CA TYR A 224 5.00 14.70 -10.65
C TYR A 224 6.23 14.69 -11.57
N ALA A 225 6.72 13.50 -11.97
CA ALA A 225 7.93 13.38 -12.77
C ALA A 225 7.66 13.69 -14.26
N LYS A 226 8.19 14.82 -14.73
CA LYS A 226 8.10 15.28 -16.13
C LYS A 226 9.38 15.02 -16.90
N ARG A 227 10.54 15.11 -16.24
CA ARG A 227 11.87 14.91 -16.85
C ARG A 227 12.39 13.50 -16.58
N ASP A 228 13.30 13.02 -17.42
CA ASP A 228 13.90 11.70 -17.19
C ASP A 228 14.79 11.67 -15.95
N ILE A 229 15.53 12.75 -15.67
CA ILE A 229 16.31 12.87 -14.43
C ILE A 229 15.44 12.81 -13.16
N GLU A 230 14.22 13.34 -13.22
CA GLU A 230 13.23 13.26 -12.13
C GLU A 230 12.76 11.82 -11.90
N ARG A 231 12.58 11.05 -12.98
CA ARG A 231 12.27 9.61 -12.89
C ARG A 231 13.46 8.82 -12.34
N GLN A 232 14.68 9.15 -12.78
CA GLN A 232 15.90 8.55 -12.27
C GLN A 232 16.04 8.82 -10.76
N LEU A 233 15.75 10.05 -10.29
CA LEU A 233 15.76 10.41 -8.88
C LEU A 233 14.79 9.56 -8.05
N ILE A 234 13.53 9.46 -8.47
CA ILE A 234 12.53 8.63 -7.75
C ILE A 234 13.03 7.18 -7.60
N ARG A 235 13.63 6.64 -8.66
CA ARG A 235 14.14 5.28 -8.65
C ARG A 235 15.42 5.13 -7.84
N ALA A 236 16.28 6.14 -7.84
CA ALA A 236 17.49 6.19 -7.01
C ALA A 236 17.13 6.23 -5.52
N LEU A 237 16.16 7.05 -5.11
CA LEU A 237 15.64 7.08 -3.73
C LEU A 237 15.16 5.69 -3.30
N ASN A 238 14.40 5.01 -4.16
CA ASN A 238 13.95 3.64 -3.91
C ASN A 238 15.11 2.63 -3.82
N ASN A 239 16.17 2.83 -4.60
CA ASN A 239 17.33 1.93 -4.61
C ASN A 239 18.21 2.10 -3.36
N ILE A 240 18.22 3.28 -2.73
CA ILE A 240 18.92 3.50 -1.45
C ILE A 240 18.31 2.63 -0.35
N ASP A 241 16.98 2.56 -0.28
CA ASP A 241 16.28 1.86 0.80
C ASP A 241 16.16 0.34 0.56
N LEU A 242 16.54 -0.16 -0.62
CA LEU A 242 16.35 -1.56 -1.01
C LEU A 242 17.67 -2.33 -1.04
N ASN A 243 17.65 -3.52 -0.43
CA ASN A 243 18.73 -4.52 -0.56
C ASN A 243 18.92 -5.02 -2.01
N SER A 244 17.96 -4.76 -2.91
CA SER A 244 18.05 -5.12 -4.32
C SER A 244 17.95 -3.86 -5.20
N ILE A 245 19.06 -3.49 -5.83
CA ILE A 245 19.13 -2.34 -6.73
C ILE A 245 18.37 -2.65 -8.02
N SER A 246 17.45 -1.77 -8.42
CA SER A 246 16.80 -1.84 -9.74
C SER A 246 17.63 -1.09 -10.78
N ARG A 247 17.61 -1.52 -12.06
CA ARG A 247 18.38 -0.89 -13.14
C ARG A 247 18.10 0.62 -13.27
N ASN A 248 16.82 0.98 -13.22
CA ASN A 248 16.42 2.38 -13.28
C ASN A 248 16.84 3.05 -11.96
N GLY A 249 17.41 4.24 -12.03
CA GLY A 249 17.97 4.95 -10.88
C GLY A 249 19.36 4.48 -10.47
N ALA A 250 19.86 3.33 -10.96
CA ALA A 250 21.18 2.83 -10.60
C ALA A 250 22.31 3.75 -11.08
N ALA A 251 22.19 4.30 -12.29
CA ALA A 251 23.18 5.23 -12.84
C ALA A 251 23.31 6.51 -11.99
N LEU A 252 22.18 7.12 -11.61
CA LEU A 252 22.18 8.30 -10.74
C LEU A 252 22.70 7.98 -9.34
N LEU A 253 22.31 6.83 -8.77
CA LEU A 253 22.80 6.39 -7.47
C LEU A 253 24.31 6.14 -7.49
N TYR A 254 24.82 5.45 -8.51
CA TYR A 254 26.25 5.21 -8.70
C TYR A 254 27.01 6.53 -8.82
N SER A 255 26.52 7.45 -9.65
CA SER A 255 27.09 8.79 -9.83
C SER A 255 27.13 9.60 -8.53
N TYR A 256 26.10 9.46 -7.68
CA TYR A 256 26.07 10.07 -6.35
C TYR A 256 27.08 9.43 -5.39
N LEU A 257 27.15 8.09 -5.34
CA LEU A 257 28.09 7.37 -4.47
C LEU A 257 29.55 7.64 -4.85
N GLU A 258 29.83 7.71 -6.15
CA GLU A 258 31.13 8.12 -6.69
C GLU A 258 31.48 9.55 -6.29
N PHE A 259 30.53 10.49 -6.43
CA PHE A 259 30.71 11.88 -6.02
C PHE A 259 31.00 12.03 -4.52
N ARG A 260 30.44 11.15 -3.69
CA ARG A 260 30.62 11.16 -2.22
C ARG A 260 31.78 10.29 -1.75
N ASP A 261 32.54 9.69 -2.66
CA ASP A 261 33.64 8.77 -2.36
C ASP A 261 33.21 7.61 -1.43
N LYS A 262 32.00 7.09 -1.67
CA LYS A 262 31.40 5.97 -0.91
C LYS A 262 31.52 4.62 -1.63
N LEU A 263 32.16 4.59 -2.79
CA LEU A 263 32.40 3.34 -3.51
C LEU A 263 33.49 2.54 -2.77
N PRO A 264 33.35 1.20 -2.65
CA PRO A 264 34.37 0.37 -2.02
C PRO A 264 35.72 0.60 -2.71
N GLN A 265 36.75 0.91 -1.93
CA GLN A 265 38.11 1.00 -2.47
C GLN A 265 38.57 -0.41 -2.88
N GLU A 266 39.36 -0.53 -3.96
CA GLU A 266 39.74 -1.82 -4.57
C GLU A 266 40.29 -2.86 -3.57
N GLN A 267 40.93 -2.40 -2.49
CA GLN A 267 41.47 -3.26 -1.43
C GLN A 267 40.39 -3.87 -0.51
N GLU A 268 39.31 -3.15 -0.23
CA GLU A 268 38.18 -3.64 0.57
C GLU A 268 37.29 -4.58 -0.24
N ALA A 269 37.11 -4.32 -1.55
CA ALA A 269 36.40 -5.21 -2.46
C ALA A 269 37.10 -6.57 -2.62
N GLN A 270 38.45 -6.59 -2.62
CA GLN A 270 39.23 -7.83 -2.60
C GLN A 270 39.13 -8.57 -1.27
N ALA A 271 39.03 -7.87 -0.13
CA ALA A 271 38.86 -8.50 1.17
C ALA A 271 37.46 -9.15 1.31
N GLN A 272 36.40 -8.47 0.90
CA GLN A 272 35.02 -8.97 0.95
C GLN A 272 34.80 -10.16 0.00
N SER A 273 35.31 -10.12 -1.23
CA SER A 273 35.23 -11.25 -2.15
C SER A 273 36.01 -12.48 -1.66
N ASN A 274 37.10 -12.28 -0.92
CA ASN A 274 37.84 -13.38 -0.28
C ASN A 274 37.11 -13.97 0.94
N GLU A 275 36.26 -13.20 1.62
CA GLU A 275 35.41 -13.68 2.73
C GLU A 275 34.17 -14.41 2.21
N GLU A 276 33.47 -13.89 1.20
CA GLU A 276 32.32 -14.56 0.57
C GLU A 276 32.71 -15.90 -0.07
N ASN A 277 33.90 -15.99 -0.67
CA ASN A 277 34.44 -17.25 -1.19
C ASN A 277 34.77 -18.25 -0.07
N LYS A 278 35.15 -17.80 1.14
CA LYS A 278 35.39 -18.70 2.28
C LYS A 278 34.08 -19.23 2.87
N GLU A 279 33.05 -18.40 2.98
CA GLU A 279 31.74 -18.83 3.49
C GLU A 279 31.04 -19.82 2.56
N SER A 280 31.07 -19.57 1.24
CA SER A 280 30.55 -20.52 0.24
C SER A 280 31.30 -21.83 0.22
N THR A 281 32.63 -21.81 0.37
CA THR A 281 33.46 -23.02 0.48
C THR A 281 33.12 -23.81 1.75
N ASN A 282 32.92 -23.14 2.90
CA ASN A 282 32.58 -23.83 4.16
C ASN A 282 31.17 -24.44 4.15
N GLN A 283 30.19 -23.80 3.49
CA GLN A 283 28.85 -24.38 3.32
C GLN A 283 28.86 -25.63 2.44
N GLU A 284 29.73 -25.67 1.41
CA GLU A 284 29.90 -26.85 0.57
C GLU A 284 30.48 -28.03 1.36
N TYR A 285 31.34 -27.81 2.36
CA TYR A 285 31.87 -28.90 3.21
C TYR A 285 30.88 -29.42 4.26
N GLU A 286 29.95 -28.59 4.77
CA GLU A 286 28.93 -29.03 5.73
C GLU A 286 27.80 -29.87 5.11
N GLU A 287 27.62 -29.83 3.78
CA GLU A 287 26.62 -30.64 3.06
C GLU A 287 27.11 -32.06 2.69
N PHE A 288 28.40 -32.35 2.90
CA PHE A 288 29.03 -33.65 2.62
C PHE A 288 29.47 -34.44 3.88
N GLU A 289 29.13 -33.99 5.09
CA GLU A 289 29.21 -34.77 6.35
C GLU A 289 27.85 -35.38 6.75
#